data_AF-A0A521P6F7-F1
#
_entry.id   AF-A0A521P6F7-F1
#
_cell.length_a   1.000
_cell.length_b   1.000
_cell.length_c   1.000
_cell.angle_alpha   90.00
_cell.angle_beta   90.00
_cell.angle_gamma   90.00
#
_symmetry.space_group_name_H-M   'P 1'
#
loop_
_entity.id
_entity.type
_entity.pdbx_description
1 polymer ?
#
loop_
_entity_poly.entity_id
_entity_poly.type
_entity_poly.pdbx_seq_one_letter_code
_entity_poly.pdbx_strand_id
1 'polypeptide(L)'
;MNLRRRLLLATCTWGATATIGHAQTRRDDVAGRFKKIEGFDFDKLPLQDAITLVHGNGKRRIAVFSDPRCGHCQRVDKDLKAIGNVTVHVFLYPVLGEESVAKARNILCSARPAMNWEQWIEKGIDPGAPAGRCDASALQRNAALGKRYDVSGTPTLIFGDGTRVPGAIRAAWIEQLLDAAERR
;
A
#
# COMPACT_ATOMS: atom_id res chain seq x y z
N MET A 1 -63.03 -42.27 -54.01
CA MET A 1 -63.72 -40.97 -53.85
C MET A 1 -63.18 -40.29 -52.60
N ASN A 2 -62.60 -39.09 -52.77
CA ASN A 2 -62.67 -37.92 -51.88
C ASN A 2 -62.42 -38.10 -50.35
N LEU A 3 -61.69 -37.27 -49.62
CA LEU A 3 -61.03 -35.99 -49.85
C LEU A 3 -60.17 -35.74 -48.59
N ARG A 4 -58.92 -35.33 -48.80
CA ARG A 4 -58.12 -34.37 -48.02
C ARG A 4 -58.58 -33.99 -46.59
N ARG A 5 -57.64 -34.10 -45.64
CA ARG A 5 -57.33 -33.02 -44.69
C ARG A 5 -55.84 -33.04 -44.34
N ARG A 6 -55.11 -32.06 -44.89
CA ARG A 6 -53.73 -31.73 -44.51
C ARG A 6 -53.78 -30.95 -43.19
N LEU A 7 -53.15 -31.45 -42.14
CA LEU A 7 -52.76 -30.66 -40.97
C LEU A 7 -51.31 -30.21 -41.18
N LEU A 8 -51.11 -28.92 -41.42
CA LEU A 8 -49.80 -28.27 -41.38
C LEU A 8 -49.50 -27.90 -39.92
N LEU A 9 -48.64 -28.68 -39.27
CA LEU A 9 -48.02 -28.28 -38.01
C LEU A 9 -46.83 -27.37 -38.34
N ALA A 10 -47.02 -26.06 -38.20
CA ALA A 10 -45.93 -25.10 -38.23
C ALA A 10 -45.21 -25.15 -36.88
N THR A 11 -44.04 -25.78 -36.83
CA THR A 11 -43.16 -25.72 -35.66
C THR A 11 -42.48 -24.36 -35.63
N CYS A 12 -42.93 -23.50 -34.72
CA CYS A 12 -42.29 -22.22 -34.43
C CYS A 12 -41.05 -22.50 -33.55
N THR A 13 -39.89 -22.70 -34.16
CA THR A 13 -38.62 -22.82 -33.43
C THR A 13 -38.20 -21.44 -32.96
N TRP A 14 -38.53 -21.12 -31.72
CA TRP A 14 -37.97 -19.98 -31.00
C TRP A 14 -36.48 -20.24 -30.75
N GLY A 15 -35.64 -19.75 -31.66
CA GLY A 15 -34.21 -19.62 -31.43
C GLY A 15 -33.97 -18.51 -30.41
N ALA A 16 -34.08 -18.85 -29.12
CA ALA A 16 -33.56 -18.01 -28.06
C ALA A 16 -32.03 -18.19 -28.02
N THR A 17 -31.32 -17.40 -28.82
CA THR A 17 -29.90 -17.16 -28.58
C THR A 17 -29.79 -16.34 -27.30
N ALA A 18 -29.72 -17.05 -26.17
CA ALA A 18 -29.27 -16.48 -24.92
C ALA A 18 -27.81 -16.05 -25.11
N THR A 19 -27.59 -14.79 -25.47
CA THR A 19 -26.29 -14.16 -25.26
C THR A 19 -26.10 -14.09 -23.76
N ILE A 20 -25.44 -15.10 -23.19
CA ILE A 20 -24.87 -15.02 -21.85
C ILE A 20 -23.76 -13.98 -21.96
N GLY A 21 -24.15 -12.71 -21.82
CA GLY A 21 -23.23 -11.64 -21.47
C GLY A 21 -22.63 -12.04 -20.14
N HIS A 22 -21.46 -12.67 -20.18
CA HIS A 22 -20.63 -12.86 -19.01
C HIS A 22 -20.32 -11.45 -18.49
N ALA A 23 -21.10 -11.00 -17.52
CA ALA A 23 -20.71 -9.92 -16.64
C ALA A 23 -19.54 -10.44 -15.79
N GLN A 24 -18.36 -10.55 -16.42
CA GLN A 24 -17.11 -10.75 -15.72
C GLN A 24 -16.99 -9.62 -14.70
N THR A 25 -16.78 -10.04 -13.46
CA THR A 25 -16.64 -9.29 -12.22
C THR A 25 -15.62 -8.15 -12.36
N ARG A 26 -16.04 -7.03 -12.96
CA ARG A 26 -15.21 -5.84 -13.20
C ARG A 26 -15.12 -4.93 -11.96
N ARG A 27 -15.12 -5.50 -10.75
CA ARG A 27 -15.40 -4.71 -9.52
C ARG A 27 -14.18 -4.25 -8.74
N ASP A 28 -13.01 -4.90 -8.82
CA ASP A 28 -11.93 -4.66 -7.85
C ASP A 28 -10.49 -4.58 -8.41
N ASP A 29 -10.31 -4.33 -9.71
CA ASP A 29 -8.98 -4.11 -10.31
C ASP A 29 -8.38 -2.74 -9.94
N VAL A 30 -7.13 -2.76 -9.46
CA VAL A 30 -6.35 -1.57 -9.08
C VAL A 30 -5.38 -1.11 -10.18
N ALA A 31 -5.22 -1.88 -11.24
CA ALA A 31 -4.30 -1.58 -12.33
C ALA A 31 -4.55 -0.19 -12.92
N GLY A 32 -3.48 0.58 -13.11
CA GLY A 32 -3.54 1.92 -13.72
C GLY A 32 -4.22 3.01 -12.89
N ARG A 33 -4.69 2.72 -11.67
CA ARG A 33 -5.35 3.74 -10.81
C ARG A 33 -4.40 4.76 -10.22
N PHE A 34 -3.12 4.41 -10.12
CA PHE A 34 -2.11 5.20 -9.43
C PHE A 34 -0.98 5.58 -10.38
N LYS A 35 -0.43 6.78 -10.16
CA LYS A 35 0.68 7.31 -10.95
C LYS A 35 1.99 6.66 -10.52
N LYS A 36 2.87 6.41 -11.49
CA LYS A 36 4.26 6.04 -11.22
C LYS A 36 5.13 7.27 -11.13
N ILE A 37 6.14 7.22 -10.27
CA ILE A 37 7.19 8.23 -10.19
C ILE A 37 8.13 8.01 -11.38
N GLU A 38 8.27 9.03 -12.22
CA GLU A 38 9.16 8.98 -13.38
C GLU A 38 10.62 8.83 -12.95
N GLY A 39 11.36 7.94 -13.63
CA GLY A 39 12.76 7.68 -13.32
C GLY A 39 13.01 7.04 -11.94
N PHE A 40 11.96 6.53 -11.29
CA PHE A 40 12.08 5.91 -9.98
C PHE A 40 12.92 4.63 -10.01
N ASP A 41 13.83 4.55 -9.05
CA ASP A 41 14.68 3.42 -8.79
C ASP A 41 14.67 3.16 -7.28
N PHE A 42 14.11 2.02 -6.87
CA PHE A 42 13.97 1.66 -5.47
C PHE A 42 15.34 1.48 -4.79
N ASP A 43 16.33 1.02 -5.54
CA ASP A 43 17.67 0.74 -5.02
C ASP A 43 18.46 2.03 -4.73
N LYS A 44 17.99 3.17 -5.24
CA LYS A 44 18.53 4.50 -4.96
C LYS A 44 17.90 5.19 -3.75
N LEU A 45 16.96 4.57 -3.06
CA LEU A 45 16.38 5.13 -1.85
C LEU A 45 17.42 5.18 -0.71
N PRO A 46 17.44 6.25 0.11
CA PRO A 46 18.33 6.32 1.27
C PRO A 46 17.77 5.48 2.43
N LEU A 47 17.84 4.14 2.30
CA LEU A 47 17.23 3.21 3.25
C LEU A 47 17.80 3.33 4.67
N GLN A 48 18.98 3.92 4.84
CA GLN A 48 19.56 4.25 6.15
C GLN A 48 18.74 5.28 6.94
N ASP A 49 17.91 6.07 6.26
CA ASP A 49 17.03 7.07 6.88
C ASP A 49 15.62 6.50 7.19
N ALA A 50 15.38 5.23 6.85
CA ALA A 50 14.12 4.53 7.07
C ALA A 50 14.20 3.53 8.22
N ILE A 51 13.06 3.29 8.87
CA ILE A 51 12.87 2.14 9.76
C ILE A 51 12.46 0.96 8.89
N THR A 52 13.23 -0.12 8.91
CA THR A 52 12.95 -1.32 8.11
C THR A 52 12.24 -2.38 8.95
N LEU A 53 11.08 -2.81 8.48
CA LEU A 53 10.29 -3.91 9.04
C LEU A 53 10.25 -5.05 8.03
N VAL A 54 10.41 -6.29 8.49
CA VAL A 54 10.33 -7.47 7.62
C VAL A 54 9.16 -8.32 8.09
N HIS A 55 8.19 -8.53 7.20
CA HIS A 55 7.03 -9.38 7.45
C HIS A 55 7.10 -10.64 6.57
N GLY A 56 6.90 -11.81 7.18
CA GLY A 56 7.09 -13.09 6.51
C GLY A 56 8.53 -13.28 6.02
N ASN A 57 8.71 -13.65 4.75
CA ASN A 57 10.02 -13.80 4.10
C ASN A 57 10.52 -12.53 3.38
N GLY A 58 9.76 -11.43 3.42
CA GLY A 58 10.24 -10.10 3.02
C GLY A 58 10.64 -9.89 1.55
N LYS A 59 10.19 -10.72 0.60
CA LYS A 59 10.72 -10.64 -0.79
C LYS A 59 10.30 -9.36 -1.51
N ARG A 60 9.07 -8.90 -1.25
CA ARG A 60 8.48 -7.72 -1.91
C ARG A 60 8.90 -6.47 -1.15
N ARG A 61 9.11 -5.35 -1.84
CA ARG A 61 9.62 -4.12 -1.21
C ARG A 61 8.65 -2.96 -1.35
N ILE A 62 8.48 -2.21 -0.28
CA ILE A 62 7.64 -1.02 -0.25
C ILE A 62 8.25 0.06 0.63
N ALA A 63 8.20 1.31 0.17
CA ALA A 63 8.54 2.49 0.96
C ALA A 63 7.24 3.16 1.42
N VAL A 64 7.18 3.52 2.71
CA VAL A 64 5.98 4.13 3.30
C VAL A 64 6.36 5.40 4.02
N PHE A 65 5.83 6.54 3.56
CA PHE A 65 5.93 7.80 4.28
C PHE A 65 4.84 7.86 5.34
N SER A 66 5.25 7.87 6.60
CA SER A 66 4.35 7.58 7.72
C SER A 66 4.52 8.56 8.88
N ASP A 67 3.41 8.98 9.49
CA ASP A 67 3.40 9.81 10.70
C ASP A 67 2.98 8.95 11.91
N PRO A 68 3.71 8.98 13.03
CA PRO A 68 3.41 8.14 14.20
C PRO A 68 2.03 8.39 14.82
N ARG A 69 1.43 9.56 14.65
CA ARG A 69 0.10 9.89 15.20
C ARG A 69 -1.03 9.72 14.20
N CYS A 70 -0.74 9.30 12.97
CA CYS A 70 -1.75 9.15 11.93
C CYS A 70 -2.48 7.81 12.06
N GLY A 71 -3.78 7.84 12.36
CA GLY A 71 -4.61 6.62 12.43
C GLY A 71 -4.70 5.83 11.12
N HIS A 72 -4.58 6.50 9.96
CA HIS A 72 -4.49 5.79 8.67
C HIS A 72 -3.13 5.10 8.47
N CYS A 73 -2.04 5.65 9.00
CA CYS A 73 -0.75 4.99 9.00
C CYS A 73 -0.79 3.71 9.84
N GLN A 74 -1.43 3.76 11.02
CA GLN A 74 -1.61 2.57 11.86
C GLN A 74 -2.39 1.46 11.16
N ARG A 75 -3.40 1.81 10.35
CA ARG A 75 -4.16 0.84 9.55
C ARG A 75 -3.29 0.19 8.49
N VAL A 76 -2.55 0.99 7.71
CA VAL A 76 -1.67 0.49 6.65
C VAL A 76 -0.57 -0.42 7.21
N ASP A 77 0.00 -0.08 8.36
CA ASP A 77 1.02 -0.90 9.03
C ASP A 77 0.46 -2.28 9.42
N LYS A 78 -0.75 -2.32 9.99
CA LYS A 78 -1.47 -3.58 10.29
C LYS A 78 -1.79 -4.38 9.03
N ASP A 79 -2.22 -3.72 7.96
CA ASP A 79 -2.52 -4.37 6.69
C ASP A 79 -1.26 -4.99 6.08
N LEU A 80 -0.12 -4.28 6.07
CA LEU A 80 1.16 -4.78 5.57
C LEU A 80 1.69 -5.97 6.38
N LYS A 81 1.55 -5.91 7.71
CA LYS A 81 1.89 -7.03 8.59
C LYS A 81 1.03 -8.26 8.32
N ALA A 82 -0.27 -8.08 8.13
CA ALA A 82 -1.21 -9.16 7.82
C ALA A 82 -0.97 -9.77 6.45
N ILE A 83 -0.62 -8.94 5.46
CA ILE A 83 -0.21 -9.36 4.11
C ILE A 83 1.04 -10.25 4.16
N GLY A 84 2.08 -9.83 4.89
CA GLY A 84 3.34 -10.57 4.95
C GLY A 84 4.09 -10.64 3.61
N ASN A 85 5.21 -11.37 3.57
CA ASN A 85 6.12 -11.42 2.42
C ASN A 85 6.46 -10.02 1.88
N VAL A 86 6.73 -9.07 2.78
CA VAL A 86 7.02 -7.69 2.43
C VAL A 86 8.04 -7.10 3.39
N THR A 87 9.04 -6.42 2.82
CA THR A 87 9.96 -5.55 3.53
C THR A 87 9.44 -4.12 3.40
N VAL A 88 9.07 -3.53 4.54
CA VAL A 88 8.50 -2.19 4.65
C VAL A 88 9.60 -1.24 5.11
N HIS A 89 9.91 -0.25 4.29
CA HIS A 89 10.82 0.84 4.64
C HIS A 89 10.00 2.08 5.03
N VAL A 90 9.84 2.29 6.33
CA VAL A 90 9.08 3.41 6.88
C VAL A 90 9.97 4.65 6.92
N PHE A 91 9.70 5.60 6.03
CA PHE A 91 10.27 6.93 6.07
C PHE A 91 9.39 7.80 6.98
N LEU A 92 9.88 8.11 8.18
CA LEU A 92 9.14 8.96 9.12
C LEU A 92 8.90 10.34 8.51
N TYR A 93 7.63 10.74 8.42
CA TYR A 93 7.16 11.98 7.82
C TYR A 93 6.18 12.69 8.77
N PRO A 94 6.67 13.24 9.90
CA PRO A 94 5.83 13.81 10.95
C PRO A 94 5.25 15.17 10.53
N VAL A 95 4.01 15.18 10.06
CA VAL A 95 3.30 16.36 9.53
C VAL A 95 2.08 16.76 10.36
N LEU A 96 1.74 16.01 11.41
CA LEU A 96 0.58 16.27 12.27
C LEU A 96 0.89 17.14 13.50
N GLY A 97 2.00 17.88 13.48
CA GLY A 97 2.39 18.84 14.53
C GLY A 97 3.58 18.39 15.38
N GLU A 98 3.90 19.19 16.40
CA GLU A 98 5.11 19.03 17.24
C GLU A 98 5.18 17.68 17.94
N GLU A 99 4.05 17.17 18.41
CA GLU A 99 3.94 15.85 19.04
C GLU A 99 4.36 14.71 18.10
N SER A 100 4.01 14.80 16.81
CA SER A 100 4.46 13.83 15.81
C SER A 100 5.96 13.91 15.59
N VAL A 101 6.53 15.13 15.60
CA VAL A 101 7.97 15.35 15.46
C VAL A 101 8.73 14.77 16.64
N ALA A 102 8.27 15.05 17.87
CA ALA A 102 8.86 14.51 19.09
C ALA A 102 8.79 12.97 19.12
N LYS A 103 7.62 12.40 18.78
CA LYS A 103 7.44 10.94 18.74
C LYS A 103 8.32 10.29 17.67
N ALA A 104 8.34 10.85 16.45
CA ALA A 104 9.17 10.35 15.36
C ALA A 104 10.66 10.37 15.74
N ARG A 105 11.13 11.45 16.36
CA ARG A 105 12.50 11.55 16.88
C ARG A 105 12.79 10.45 17.92
N ASN A 106 11.88 10.26 18.89
CA ASN A 106 12.09 9.27 19.96
C ASN A 106 12.14 7.84 19.42
N ILE A 107 11.28 7.50 18.46
CA ILE A 107 11.30 6.19 17.80
C ILE A 107 12.61 6.01 17.03
N LEU A 108 12.94 6.96 16.14
CA LEU A 108 14.15 6.92 15.31
C LEU A 108 15.43 6.80 16.13
N CYS A 109 15.50 7.53 17.24
CA CYS A 109 16.68 7.61 18.11
C CYS A 109 16.67 6.61 19.27
N SER A 110 15.77 5.63 19.23
CA SER A 110 15.78 4.54 20.19
C SER A 110 16.86 3.52 19.86
N ALA A 111 17.22 2.68 20.83
CA ALA A 111 18.16 1.58 20.61
C ALA A 111 17.64 0.53 19.60
N ARG A 112 16.31 0.46 19.39
CA ARG A 112 15.66 -0.49 18.48
C ARG A 112 14.49 0.19 17.74
N PRO A 113 14.75 1.02 16.71
CA PRO A 113 13.72 1.82 16.05
C PRO A 113 12.57 1.00 15.46
N ALA A 114 12.87 -0.15 14.85
CA ALA A 114 11.85 -1.06 14.30
C ALA A 114 10.91 -1.59 15.40
N MET A 115 11.47 -2.14 16.47
CA MET A 115 10.69 -2.64 17.61
C MET A 115 9.84 -1.53 18.24
N ASN A 116 10.40 -0.33 18.41
CA ASN A 116 9.68 0.79 19.00
C ASN A 116 8.59 1.35 18.09
N TRP A 117 8.81 1.37 16.78
CA TRP A 117 7.79 1.72 15.81
C TRP A 117 6.59 0.76 15.88
N GLU A 118 6.84 -0.55 15.81
CA GLU A 118 5.79 -1.56 15.88
C GLU A 118 5.01 -1.51 17.20
N GLN A 119 5.71 -1.41 18.33
CA GLN A 119 5.07 -1.29 19.64
C GLN A 119 4.20 -0.04 19.77
N TRP A 120 4.65 1.09 19.24
CA TRP A 120 3.89 2.32 19.24
C TRP A 120 2.67 2.23 18.33
N ILE A 121 2.85 1.84 17.07
CA ILE A 121 1.78 1.82 16.06
C ILE A 121 0.72 0.76 16.37
N GLU A 122 1.11 -0.41 16.90
CA GLU A 122 0.17 -1.49 17.18
C GLU A 122 -0.50 -1.37 18.54
N LYS A 123 0.28 -1.02 19.56
CA LYS A 123 -0.12 -1.15 20.97
C LYS A 123 -0.19 0.19 21.70
N GLY A 124 0.21 1.29 21.06
CA GLY A 124 0.29 2.62 21.69
C GLY A 124 1.34 2.70 22.80
N ILE A 125 2.31 1.78 22.83
CA ILE A 125 3.36 1.78 23.86
C ILE A 125 4.35 2.88 23.51
N ASP A 126 4.51 3.84 24.43
CA ASP A 126 5.42 4.96 24.23
C ASP A 126 6.88 4.45 24.19
N PRO A 127 7.68 4.78 23.15
CA PRO A 127 9.11 4.45 23.10
C PRO A 127 9.93 5.08 24.23
N GLY A 128 9.38 6.05 24.97
CA GLY A 128 10.09 6.81 25.99
C GLY A 128 11.05 7.83 25.37
N ALA A 129 12.00 8.32 26.17
CA ALA A 129 13.02 9.25 25.70
C ALA A 129 14.14 8.52 24.92
N PRO A 130 14.83 9.19 23.97
CA PRO A 130 15.96 8.61 23.25
C PRO A 130 17.06 8.11 24.20
N ALA A 131 17.73 7.01 23.85
CA ALA A 131 18.76 6.39 24.69
C ALA A 131 20.14 7.10 24.66
N GLY A 132 20.25 8.27 24.01
CA GLY A 132 21.51 9.00 23.88
C GLY A 132 21.51 10.05 22.77
N ARG A 133 22.71 10.50 22.35
CA ARG A 133 22.87 11.38 21.19
C ARG A 133 22.60 10.60 19.90
N CYS A 134 21.73 11.15 19.05
CA CYS A 134 21.32 10.55 17.79
C CYS A 134 21.17 11.64 16.72
N ASP A 135 21.46 11.28 15.47
CA ASP A 135 21.21 12.15 14.32
C ASP A 135 19.72 12.14 13.92
N ALA A 136 18.96 13.07 14.48
CA ALA A 136 17.56 13.27 14.09
C ALA A 136 17.40 13.98 12.72
N SER A 137 18.48 14.34 12.02
CA SER A 137 18.38 15.01 10.72
C SER A 137 17.85 14.10 9.60
N ALA A 138 17.79 12.78 9.82
CA ALA A 138 17.06 11.87 8.94
C ALA A 138 15.59 12.28 8.75
N LEU A 139 14.94 12.88 9.76
CA LEU A 139 13.57 13.40 9.62
C LEU A 139 13.48 14.52 8.57
N GLN A 140 14.50 15.38 8.48
CA GLN A 140 14.57 16.46 7.50
C GLN A 140 14.90 15.90 6.11
N ARG A 141 15.78 14.90 6.01
CA ARG A 141 16.10 14.19 4.75
C ARG A 141 14.88 13.44 4.23
N ASN A 142 14.10 12.79 5.10
CA ASN A 142 12.84 12.14 4.77
C ASN A 142 11.79 13.14 4.30
N ALA A 143 11.69 14.29 4.96
CA ALA A 143 10.80 15.37 4.52
C ALA A 143 11.17 15.87 3.10
N ALA A 144 12.46 16.05 2.83
CA ALA A 144 12.95 16.45 1.52
C ALA A 144 12.73 15.36 0.45
N LEU A 145 12.93 14.09 0.79
CA LEU A 145 12.65 12.96 -0.09
C LEU A 145 11.15 12.89 -0.43
N GLY A 146 10.28 13.04 0.57
CA GLY A 146 8.84 13.09 0.39
C GLY A 146 8.43 14.20 -0.57
N LYS A 147 8.98 15.42 -0.42
CA LYS A 147 8.76 16.51 -1.36
C LYS A 147 9.18 16.17 -2.79
N ARG A 148 10.35 15.52 -2.99
CA ARG A 148 10.81 15.08 -4.32
C ARG A 148 9.87 14.07 -4.98
N TYR A 149 9.23 13.22 -4.18
CA TYR A 149 8.24 12.25 -4.65
C TYR A 149 6.80 12.74 -4.54
N ASP A 150 6.59 14.05 -4.35
CA ASP A 150 5.27 14.68 -4.28
C ASP A 150 4.37 14.08 -3.17
N VAL A 151 4.95 13.68 -2.05
CA VAL A 151 4.24 13.20 -0.86
C VAL A 151 3.52 14.36 -0.19
N SER A 152 2.20 14.44 -0.38
CA SER A 152 1.34 15.50 0.16
C SER A 152 0.71 15.16 1.51
N GLY A 153 0.81 13.91 1.96
CA GLY A 153 0.24 13.47 3.22
C GLY A 153 0.63 12.03 3.60
N THR A 154 0.22 11.61 4.79
CA THR A 154 0.53 10.29 5.34
C THR A 154 -0.74 9.47 5.57
N PRO A 155 -0.73 8.15 5.30
CA PRO A 155 0.38 7.42 4.69
C PRO A 155 0.49 7.74 3.20
N THR A 156 1.70 7.68 2.65
CA THR A 156 1.90 7.54 1.19
C THR A 156 2.76 6.32 0.95
N LEU A 157 2.27 5.39 0.13
CA LEU A 157 2.97 4.16 -0.22
C LEU A 157 3.64 4.30 -1.58
N ILE A 158 4.88 3.81 -1.69
CA ILE A 158 5.63 3.72 -2.94
C ILE A 158 6.10 2.29 -3.11
N PHE A 159 5.60 1.62 -4.15
CA PHE A 159 5.88 0.22 -4.44
C PHE A 159 7.22 0.07 -5.20
N GLY A 160 7.74 -1.15 -5.28
CA GLY A 160 9.01 -1.47 -5.94
C GLY A 160 9.17 -0.91 -7.36
N ASP A 161 8.08 -0.80 -8.11
CA ASP A 161 8.05 -0.28 -9.48
C ASP A 161 7.86 1.24 -9.61
N GLY A 162 7.80 1.95 -8.48
CA GLY A 162 7.59 3.39 -8.40
C GLY A 162 6.12 3.82 -8.38
N THR A 163 5.16 2.89 -8.36
CA THR A 163 3.75 3.23 -8.17
C THR A 163 3.55 3.96 -6.84
N ARG A 164 2.99 5.17 -6.89
CA ARG A 164 2.75 6.01 -5.71
C ARG A 164 1.27 6.06 -5.38
N VAL A 165 0.93 5.68 -4.14
CA VAL A 165 -0.42 5.66 -3.61
C VAL A 165 -0.52 6.64 -2.44
N PRO A 166 -1.22 7.77 -2.62
CA PRO A 166 -1.53 8.65 -1.51
C PRO A 166 -2.69 8.09 -0.68
N GLY A 167 -2.52 8.09 0.65
CA GLY A 167 -3.53 7.66 1.60
C GLY A 167 -3.61 6.15 1.84
N ALA A 168 -4.48 5.77 2.77
CA ALA A 168 -4.78 4.37 3.05
C ALA A 168 -5.74 3.80 2.00
N ILE A 169 -5.39 2.65 1.43
CA ILE A 169 -6.22 1.87 0.51
C ILE A 169 -6.56 0.52 1.13
N ARG A 170 -7.43 -0.27 0.49
CA ARG A 170 -7.78 -1.61 0.96
C ARG A 170 -6.55 -2.53 0.92
N ALA A 171 -6.39 -3.39 1.92
CA ALA A 171 -5.34 -4.42 1.95
C ALA A 171 -5.27 -5.25 0.66
N ALA A 172 -6.42 -5.64 0.10
CA ALA A 172 -6.48 -6.38 -1.17
C ALA A 172 -5.86 -5.62 -2.36
N TRP A 173 -5.91 -4.28 -2.36
CA TRP A 173 -5.24 -3.47 -3.38
C TRP A 173 -3.74 -3.33 -3.10
N ILE A 174 -3.33 -3.25 -1.83
CA ILE A 174 -1.92 -3.26 -1.47
C ILE A 174 -1.29 -4.57 -1.98
N GLU A 175 -1.92 -5.71 -1.74
CA GLU A 175 -1.46 -7.02 -2.23
C GLU A 175 -1.33 -7.06 -3.76
N GLN A 176 -2.37 -6.63 -4.49
CA GLN A 176 -2.34 -6.57 -5.95
C GLN A 176 -1.20 -5.68 -6.50
N LEU A 177 -0.94 -4.55 -5.83
CA LEU A 177 0.13 -3.63 -6.22
C LEU A 177 1.52 -4.18 -5.88
N LEU A 178 1.68 -4.87 -4.74
CA LEU A 178 2.91 -5.59 -4.40
C LEU A 178 3.20 -6.65 -5.48
N ASP A 179 2.22 -7.45 -5.86
CA ASP A 179 2.39 -8.49 -6.89
C ASP A 179 2.62 -7.93 -8.30
N ALA A 180 2.04 -6.76 -8.60
CA ALA A 180 2.32 -6.07 -9.86
C ALA A 180 3.75 -5.52 -9.92
N ALA A 181 4.28 -5.02 -8.79
CA ALA A 181 5.60 -4.42 -8.73
C ALA A 181 6.75 -5.42 -8.91
N GLU A 182 6.56 -6.69 -8.53
CA GLU A 182 7.57 -7.75 -8.67
C GLU A 182 7.67 -8.35 -10.08
N ARG A 183 6.68 -8.09 -10.96
CA ARG A 183 6.63 -8.68 -12.32
C ARG A 183 7.51 -7.93 -13.33
N ARG A 184 8.52 -7.21 -12.87
CA ARG A 184 9.32 -6.28 -13.67
C ARG A 184 10.67 -6.86 -14.10
#